data_AF-A0A134ADX9-F1
#
_entry.id   AF-A0A134ADX9-F1
#
_cell.length_a   1.000
_cell.length_b   1.000
_cell.length_c   1.000
_cell.angle_alpha   90.00
_cell.angle_beta   90.00
_cell.angle_gamma   90.00
#
_symmetry.space_group_name_H-M   'P 1'
#
loop_
_entity.id
_entity.type
_entity.pdbx_description
1 polymer ?
#
loop_
_entity_poly.entity_id
_entity_poly.type
_entity_poly.pdbx_seq_one_letter_code
_entity_poly.pdbx_strand_id
1 'polypeptide(L)'
;MMAEFKKRIVSIMLVVLVVLGIVGGYYFTHRDNGKPKITNETVGVQIKELKELSTIQYKYKEVVSREDWNTLFNFKLPFTKSSFIVSYTGILKIGIDLAETKINVDEGSKTIKITLPESKILSNELDFKSLKVYDEKNSIFNPIKVEDYTEFTQGGKENAEKDARESGVFEQSKEVAKKIITEMLNTTKEIKENYKIVFE
;
A
#
# COMPACT_ATOMS: atom_id res chain seq x y z
N MET A 1 -29.39 42.65 66.46
CA MET A 1 -28.91 42.90 65.08
C MET A 1 -27.73 42.00 64.67
N MET A 2 -26.69 41.81 65.51
CA MET A 2 -25.54 40.94 65.18
C MET A 2 -25.85 39.43 65.03
N ALA A 3 -26.78 38.87 65.80
CA ALA A 3 -27.07 37.42 65.78
C ALA A 3 -27.69 36.95 64.45
N GLU A 4 -28.60 37.74 63.87
CA GLU A 4 -29.22 37.46 62.57
C GLU A 4 -28.22 37.58 61.41
N PHE A 5 -27.26 38.50 61.51
CA PHE A 5 -26.18 38.64 60.54
C PHE A 5 -25.23 37.43 60.56
N LYS A 6 -24.88 36.94 61.76
CA LYS A 6 -24.01 35.77 61.93
C LYS A 6 -24.67 34.48 61.39
N LYS A 7 -25.97 34.30 61.59
CA LYS A 7 -26.74 33.18 61.01
C LYS A 7 -26.77 33.21 59.48
N ARG A 8 -26.93 34.40 58.87
CA ARG A 8 -26.88 34.55 57.40
C ARG A 8 -25.50 34.20 56.83
N ILE A 9 -24.42 34.61 57.49
CA ILE A 9 -23.05 34.27 57.05
C ILE A 9 -22.81 32.75 57.10
N VAL A 10 -23.22 32.10 58.20
CA VAL A 10 -23.08 30.63 58.35
C VAL A 10 -23.89 29.90 57.27
N SER A 11 -25.11 30.37 56.99
CA SER A 11 -25.94 29.79 55.93
C SER A 11 -25.33 29.95 54.55
N ILE A 12 -24.70 31.09 54.24
CA ILE A 12 -24.02 31.31 52.96
C ILE A 12 -22.78 30.41 52.84
N MET A 13 -21.97 30.26 53.90
CA MET A 13 -20.83 29.34 53.89
C MET A 13 -21.22 27.88 53.65
N LEU A 14 -22.32 27.43 54.25
CA LEU A 14 -22.84 26.07 54.03
C LEU A 14 -23.26 25.85 52.58
N VAL A 15 -23.95 26.82 51.98
CA VAL A 15 -24.34 26.74 50.56
C VAL A 15 -23.11 26.71 49.64
N VAL A 16 -22.10 27.54 49.91
CA VAL A 16 -20.85 27.54 49.15
C VAL A 16 -20.11 26.20 49.24
N LEU A 17 -20.06 25.59 50.44
CA LEU A 17 -19.46 24.26 50.65
C LEU A 17 -20.19 23.17 49.86
N VAL A 18 -21.52 23.20 49.84
CA VAL A 18 -22.33 22.25 49.06
C VAL A 18 -22.08 22.43 47.56
N VAL A 19 -22.05 23.67 47.07
CA VAL A 19 -21.77 23.97 45.66
C VAL A 19 -20.35 23.51 45.27
N LEU A 20 -19.35 23.76 46.11
CA LEU A 20 -17.98 23.28 45.87
C LEU A 20 -17.89 21.75 45.90
N GLY A 21 -18.65 21.08 46.77
CA GLY A 21 -18.76 19.63 46.80
C GLY A 21 -19.39 19.05 45.53
N ILE A 22 -20.44 19.70 45.01
CA ILE A 22 -21.10 19.31 43.76
C ILE A 22 -20.19 19.55 42.56
N VAL A 23 -19.54 20.73 42.47
CA VAL A 23 -18.61 21.06 41.38
C VAL A 23 -17.37 20.17 41.42
N GLY A 24 -16.82 19.93 42.62
CA GLY A 24 -15.69 19.02 42.83
C GLY A 24 -16.04 17.58 42.51
N GLY A 25 -17.21 17.09 42.95
CA GLY A 25 -17.72 15.76 42.63
C GLY A 25 -18.00 15.59 41.14
N TYR A 26 -18.56 16.60 40.48
CA TYR A 26 -18.76 16.63 39.02
C TYR A 26 -17.41 16.57 38.29
N TYR A 27 -16.44 17.38 38.69
CA TYR A 27 -15.09 17.35 38.12
C TYR A 27 -14.35 16.03 38.39
N PHE A 28 -14.57 15.38 39.53
CA PHE A 28 -13.92 14.13 39.89
C PHE A 28 -14.54 12.93 39.16
N THR A 29 -15.85 12.93 38.97
CA THR A 29 -16.58 11.88 38.22
C THR A 29 -16.44 12.01 36.72
N HIS A 30 -16.28 13.22 36.18
CA HIS A 30 -16.01 13.45 34.75
C HIS A 30 -14.50 13.51 34.42
N ARG A 31 -13.62 13.11 35.35
CA ARG A 31 -12.18 12.96 35.12
C ARG A 31 -11.81 11.60 34.51
N ASP A 32 -12.74 10.92 33.87
CA ASP A 32 -12.37 9.85 32.94
C ASP A 32 -11.92 10.47 31.61
N ASN A 33 -10.67 10.96 31.64
CA ASN A 33 -9.85 11.10 30.44
C ASN A 33 -9.43 9.70 29.95
N GLY A 34 -10.42 8.81 29.74
CA GLY A 34 -10.20 7.49 29.19
C GLY A 34 -9.57 7.67 27.83
N LYS A 35 -8.25 7.50 27.76
CA LYS A 35 -7.53 7.49 26.49
C LYS A 35 -8.27 6.53 25.56
N PRO A 36 -8.53 6.90 24.29
CA PRO A 36 -9.27 6.03 23.38
C PRO A 36 -8.59 4.66 23.37
N LYS A 37 -9.36 3.63 23.74
CA LYS A 37 -8.89 2.25 23.79
C LYS A 37 -8.55 1.85 22.35
N ILE A 38 -7.31 1.42 22.11
CA ILE A 38 -6.92 0.96 20.79
C ILE A 38 -7.59 -0.39 20.57
N THR A 39 -8.41 -0.50 19.53
CA THR A 39 -9.08 -1.76 19.20
C THR A 39 -8.64 -2.27 17.84
N ASN A 40 -8.94 -3.54 17.56
CA ASN A 40 -8.82 -4.13 16.23
C ASN A 40 -9.54 -3.28 15.19
N GLU A 41 -10.69 -2.66 15.52
CA GLU A 41 -11.40 -1.80 14.58
C GLU A 41 -10.62 -0.52 14.30
N THR A 42 -10.02 0.12 15.31
CA THR A 42 -9.31 1.39 15.11
C THR A 42 -8.06 1.21 14.24
N VAL A 43 -7.26 0.18 14.52
CA VAL A 43 -6.07 -0.16 13.72
C VAL A 43 -6.47 -0.72 12.36
N GLY A 44 -7.53 -1.54 12.34
CA GLY A 44 -8.10 -2.13 11.13
C GLY A 44 -8.59 -1.09 10.13
N VAL A 45 -9.28 -0.04 10.59
CA VAL A 45 -9.73 1.06 9.75
C VAL A 45 -8.55 1.77 9.09
N GLN A 46 -7.53 2.14 9.86
CA GLN A 46 -6.35 2.85 9.33
C GLN A 46 -5.60 2.06 8.25
N ILE A 47 -5.50 0.72 8.38
CA ILE A 47 -4.77 -0.12 7.42
C ILE A 47 -5.65 -0.53 6.24
N LYS A 48 -6.88 -0.98 6.49
CA LYS A 48 -7.73 -1.57 5.44
C LYS A 48 -8.34 -0.52 4.50
N GLU A 49 -8.46 0.73 4.92
CA GLU A 49 -8.91 1.83 4.04
C GLU A 49 -7.97 2.07 2.87
N LEU A 50 -6.67 1.81 3.04
CA LEU A 50 -5.67 2.00 1.99
C LEU A 50 -5.82 1.00 0.85
N LYS A 51 -6.50 -0.14 1.07
CA LYS A 51 -6.73 -1.27 0.15
C LYS A 51 -5.45 -1.88 -0.45
N GLU A 52 -4.62 -1.11 -1.13
CA GLU A 52 -3.37 -1.53 -1.75
C GLU A 52 -2.23 -0.60 -1.35
N LEU A 53 -1.06 -1.17 -1.06
CA LEU A 53 0.16 -0.43 -0.79
C LEU A 53 1.22 -0.78 -1.83
N SER A 54 1.40 0.09 -2.81
CA SER A 54 2.50 -0.01 -3.78
C SER A 54 3.81 0.39 -3.12
N THR A 55 4.74 -0.55 -3.03
CA THR A 55 6.01 -0.36 -2.30
C THR A 55 7.23 -0.21 -3.20
N ILE A 56 7.28 -0.96 -4.30
CA ILE A 56 8.43 -1.00 -5.21
C ILE A 56 7.94 -0.77 -6.63
N GLN A 57 8.70 0.05 -7.36
CA GLN A 57 8.57 0.19 -8.81
C GLN A 57 9.80 -0.45 -9.46
N TYR A 58 9.60 -1.62 -10.04
CA TYR A 58 10.62 -2.33 -10.79
C TYR A 58 10.60 -1.84 -12.24
N LYS A 59 11.62 -1.09 -12.62
CA LYS A 59 11.76 -0.56 -13.98
C LYS A 59 12.56 -1.53 -14.83
N TYR A 60 12.03 -1.90 -15.98
CA TYR A 60 12.67 -2.81 -16.91
C TYR A 60 12.75 -2.21 -18.31
N LYS A 61 13.69 -2.73 -19.11
CA LYS A 61 13.83 -2.41 -20.52
C LYS A 61 13.83 -3.71 -21.29
N GLU A 62 12.97 -3.78 -22.30
CA GLU A 62 12.89 -4.91 -23.21
C GLU A 62 13.40 -4.54 -24.59
N VAL A 63 14.05 -5.50 -25.23
CA VAL A 63 14.49 -5.40 -26.63
C VAL A 63 13.98 -6.64 -27.35
N VAL A 64 13.10 -6.41 -28.31
CA VAL A 64 12.44 -7.44 -29.08
C VAL A 64 12.92 -7.38 -30.51
N SER A 65 13.30 -8.52 -31.06
CA SER A 65 13.69 -8.69 -32.46
C SER A 65 12.84 -9.78 -33.09
N ARG A 66 12.28 -9.52 -34.27
CA ARG A 66 11.51 -10.47 -35.07
C ARG A 66 12.09 -10.56 -36.47
N GLU A 67 12.12 -11.78 -37.00
CA GLU A 67 12.45 -12.06 -38.39
C GLU A 67 11.49 -13.14 -38.92
N ASP A 68 10.83 -12.87 -40.03
CA ASP A 68 9.77 -13.73 -40.56
C ASP A 68 9.72 -13.76 -42.10
N TRP A 69 9.17 -14.84 -42.66
CA TRP A 69 8.98 -15.06 -44.10
C TRP A 69 7.60 -15.64 -44.38
N ASN A 70 6.97 -15.22 -45.48
CA ASN A 70 5.81 -15.96 -45.99
C ASN A 70 6.19 -17.40 -46.34
N THR A 71 5.28 -18.31 -46.05
CA THR A 71 5.43 -19.73 -46.39
C THR A 71 4.36 -20.17 -47.38
N LEU A 72 4.76 -21.01 -48.34
CA LEU A 72 3.87 -21.69 -49.28
C LEU A 72 4.28 -23.17 -49.30
N PHE A 73 3.35 -24.08 -48.99
CA PHE A 73 3.63 -25.52 -48.85
C PHE A 73 4.86 -25.82 -47.94
N ASN A 74 4.98 -25.11 -46.81
CA ASN A 74 6.11 -25.17 -45.88
C ASN A 74 7.47 -24.70 -46.43
N PHE A 75 7.53 -24.16 -47.66
CA PHE A 75 8.73 -23.50 -48.18
C PHE A 75 8.69 -22.00 -47.93
N LYS A 76 9.81 -21.44 -47.45
CA LYS A 76 9.99 -19.99 -47.26
C LYS A 76 10.13 -19.31 -48.62
N LEU A 77 9.31 -18.29 -48.89
CA LEU A 77 9.38 -17.54 -50.13
C LEU A 77 10.60 -16.58 -50.10
N PRO A 78 11.43 -16.54 -51.16
CA PRO A 78 12.49 -15.54 -51.27
C PRO A 78 11.86 -14.15 -51.43
N PHE A 79 12.59 -13.10 -51.00
CA PHE A 79 12.15 -11.68 -51.06
C PHE A 79 10.94 -11.29 -50.19
N THR A 80 10.36 -12.22 -49.41
CA THR A 80 9.27 -11.94 -48.46
C THR A 80 9.76 -11.80 -47.01
N LYS A 81 11.06 -11.59 -46.80
CA LYS A 81 11.63 -11.41 -45.46
C LYS A 81 11.12 -10.10 -44.87
N SER A 82 10.53 -10.18 -43.69
CA SER A 82 10.17 -9.02 -42.86
C SER A 82 10.93 -9.12 -41.54
N SER A 83 11.51 -8.02 -41.07
CA SER A 83 12.21 -8.02 -39.78
C SER A 83 12.10 -6.69 -39.09
N PHE A 84 12.05 -6.70 -37.76
CA PHE A 84 12.13 -5.47 -36.99
C PHE A 84 12.84 -5.66 -35.64
N ILE A 85 13.39 -4.56 -35.13
CA ILE A 85 13.95 -4.47 -33.78
C ILE A 85 13.30 -3.30 -33.08
N VAL A 86 12.65 -3.57 -31.94
CA VAL A 86 12.00 -2.57 -31.11
C VAL A 86 12.50 -2.67 -29.68
N SER A 87 12.71 -1.53 -29.02
CA SER A 87 12.87 -1.51 -27.56
C SER A 87 11.81 -0.64 -26.91
N TYR A 88 11.42 -1.01 -25.70
CA TYR A 88 10.57 -0.20 -24.83
C TYR A 88 10.97 -0.42 -23.37
N THR A 89 10.52 0.47 -22.51
CA THR A 89 10.62 0.32 -21.06
C THR A 89 9.25 0.08 -20.45
N GLY A 90 9.22 -0.59 -19.31
CA GLY A 90 8.01 -0.77 -18.52
C GLY A 90 8.27 -0.58 -17.04
N ILE A 91 7.18 -0.43 -16.30
CA ILE A 91 7.17 -0.30 -14.85
C ILE A 91 6.25 -1.39 -14.29
N LEU A 92 6.84 -2.29 -13.52
CA LEU A 92 6.15 -3.30 -12.74
C LEU A 92 6.01 -2.77 -11.30
N LYS A 93 4.77 -2.52 -10.86
CA LYS A 93 4.45 -2.09 -9.50
C LYS A 93 4.22 -3.30 -8.63
N ILE A 94 4.96 -3.38 -7.52
CA ILE A 94 4.93 -4.50 -6.57
C ILE A 94 4.52 -3.97 -5.20
N GLY A 95 3.61 -4.67 -4.53
CA GLY A 95 3.03 -4.21 -3.29
C GLY A 95 2.17 -5.23 -2.58
N ILE A 96 1.51 -4.77 -1.51
CA ILE A 96 0.71 -5.59 -0.63
C ILE A 96 -0.77 -5.23 -0.79
N ASP A 97 -1.63 -6.24 -0.86
CA ASP A 97 -3.08 -6.05 -0.68
C ASP A 97 -3.39 -5.92 0.82
N LEU A 98 -3.66 -4.70 1.27
CA LEU A 98 -3.94 -4.44 2.68
C LEU A 98 -5.35 -4.90 3.09
N ALA A 99 -6.26 -5.18 2.15
CA ALA A 99 -7.59 -5.67 2.48
C ALA A 99 -7.54 -7.05 3.14
N GLU A 100 -6.57 -7.88 2.76
CA GLU A 100 -6.34 -9.23 3.31
C GLU A 100 -5.51 -9.24 4.60
N THR A 101 -5.06 -8.07 5.06
CA THR A 101 -4.24 -7.97 6.28
C THR A 101 -5.06 -8.34 7.53
N LYS A 102 -4.48 -9.19 8.38
CA LYS A 102 -5.06 -9.56 9.68
C LYS A 102 -4.39 -8.75 10.78
N ILE A 103 -5.20 -8.22 11.68
CA ILE A 103 -4.77 -7.35 12.78
C ILE A 103 -5.36 -7.90 14.07
N ASN A 104 -4.52 -8.04 15.08
CA ASN A 104 -4.92 -8.41 16.43
C ASN A 104 -4.21 -7.53 17.46
N VAL A 105 -4.99 -6.80 18.24
CA VAL A 105 -4.55 -5.92 19.31
C VAL A 105 -4.79 -6.63 20.64
N ASP A 106 -3.69 -6.97 21.31
CA ASP A 106 -3.71 -7.46 22.68
C ASP A 106 -3.56 -6.28 23.63
N GLU A 107 -4.66 -5.91 24.30
CA GLU A 107 -4.69 -4.84 25.29
C GLU A 107 -3.94 -5.17 26.58
N GLY A 108 -3.86 -6.46 26.94
CA GLY A 108 -3.19 -6.92 28.16
C GLY A 108 -1.67 -6.85 28.03
N SER A 109 -1.13 -7.31 26.89
CA SER A 109 0.30 -7.23 26.58
C SER A 109 0.72 -5.97 25.83
N LYS A 110 -0.23 -5.08 25.52
CA LYS A 110 -0.04 -3.87 24.69
C LYS A 110 0.72 -4.17 23.40
N THR A 111 0.25 -5.16 22.66
CA THR A 111 0.91 -5.62 21.43
C THR A 111 -0.06 -5.57 20.25
N ILE A 112 0.38 -4.99 19.14
CA ILE A 112 -0.35 -5.00 17.86
C ILE A 112 0.33 -6.02 16.95
N LYS A 113 -0.34 -7.13 16.68
CA LYS A 113 0.09 -8.18 15.76
C LYS A 113 -0.51 -7.95 14.38
N ILE A 114 0.34 -7.92 13.36
CA ILE A 114 -0.05 -7.67 11.97
C ILE A 114 0.47 -8.81 11.10
N THR A 115 -0.43 -9.52 10.44
CA THR A 115 -0.08 -10.53 9.44
C THR A 115 -0.35 -9.93 8.06
N LEU A 116 0.72 -9.65 7.33
CA LEU A 116 0.65 -9.15 5.96
C LEU A 116 0.55 -10.33 4.98
N PRO A 117 -0.31 -10.24 3.95
CA PRO A 117 -0.28 -11.21 2.87
C PRO A 117 1.04 -11.12 2.09
N GLU A 118 1.24 -12.08 1.19
CA GLU A 118 2.39 -12.07 0.30
C GLU A 118 2.33 -10.88 -0.66
N SER A 119 3.51 -10.42 -1.06
CA SER A 119 3.62 -9.36 -2.04
C SER A 119 3.16 -9.85 -3.41
N LYS A 120 2.46 -8.98 -4.14
CA LYS A 120 1.92 -9.27 -5.47
C LYS A 120 2.23 -8.14 -6.44
N ILE A 121 2.11 -8.47 -7.71
CA ILE A 121 2.14 -7.48 -8.78
C ILE A 121 0.81 -6.73 -8.74
N LEU A 122 0.88 -5.41 -8.60
CA LEU A 122 -0.28 -4.52 -8.62
C LEU A 122 -0.55 -4.00 -10.03
N SER A 123 0.49 -3.71 -10.80
CA SER A 123 0.36 -3.38 -12.22
C SER A 123 1.65 -3.64 -12.99
N ASN A 124 1.50 -3.85 -14.30
CA ASN A 124 2.61 -3.97 -15.26
C ASN A 124 2.31 -3.10 -16.48
N GLU A 125 2.88 -1.90 -16.48
CA GLU A 125 2.58 -0.83 -17.42
C GLU A 125 3.75 -0.60 -18.37
N LEU A 126 3.47 -0.60 -19.68
CA LEU A 126 4.45 -0.25 -20.70
C LEU A 126 4.47 1.26 -20.90
N ASP A 127 5.67 1.83 -20.99
CA ASP A 127 5.82 3.21 -21.43
C ASP A 127 5.86 3.26 -22.96
N PHE A 128 4.69 3.42 -23.58
CA PHE A 128 4.59 3.54 -25.03
C PHE A 128 5.39 4.71 -25.62
N LYS A 129 5.70 5.75 -24.83
CA LYS A 129 6.54 6.88 -25.29
C LYS A 129 8.02 6.50 -25.41
N SER A 130 8.43 5.45 -24.72
CA SER A 130 9.80 4.92 -24.77
C SER A 130 10.06 4.02 -25.98
N LEU A 131 9.03 3.70 -26.76
CA LEU A 131 9.13 2.80 -27.90
C LEU A 131 10.09 3.36 -28.95
N LYS A 132 11.11 2.57 -29.28
CA LYS A 132 12.11 2.88 -30.31
C LYS A 132 12.17 1.75 -31.32
N VAL A 133 11.99 2.10 -32.59
CA VAL A 133 12.20 1.21 -33.73
C VAL A 133 13.63 1.43 -34.23
N TYR A 134 14.44 0.39 -34.27
CA TYR A 134 15.86 0.46 -34.66
C TYR A 134 16.11 0.00 -36.09
N ASP A 135 15.46 -1.09 -36.49
CA ASP A 135 15.50 -1.63 -37.85
C ASP A 135 14.09 -2.07 -38.18
N GLU A 136 13.60 -1.74 -39.38
CA GLU A 136 12.31 -2.17 -39.90
C GLU A 136 12.48 -2.44 -41.39
N LYS A 137 12.43 -3.72 -41.77
CA LYS A 137 12.38 -4.16 -43.16
C LYS A 137 10.97 -4.67 -43.42
N ASN A 138 10.12 -3.77 -43.88
CA ASN A 138 8.74 -4.11 -44.18
C ASN A 138 8.66 -4.60 -45.63
N SER A 139 8.43 -5.90 -45.83
CA SER A 139 8.19 -6.46 -47.16
C SER A 139 6.74 -6.19 -47.56
N ILE A 140 6.50 -5.67 -48.78
CA ILE A 140 5.14 -5.49 -49.32
C ILE A 140 4.34 -6.79 -49.40
N PHE A 141 5.02 -7.93 -49.32
CA PHE A 141 4.40 -9.26 -49.32
C PHE A 141 4.17 -9.82 -47.90
N ASN A 142 4.86 -9.32 -46.87
CA ASN A 142 4.70 -9.72 -45.47
C ASN A 142 4.69 -8.49 -44.54
N PRO A 143 3.59 -7.72 -44.51
CA PRO A 143 3.49 -6.54 -43.65
C PRO A 143 3.41 -6.96 -42.18
N ILE A 144 4.08 -6.20 -41.31
CA ILE A 144 3.97 -6.37 -39.85
C ILE A 144 2.52 -6.14 -39.42
N LYS A 145 1.97 -7.04 -38.60
CA LYS A 145 0.55 -7.00 -38.18
C LYS A 145 0.41 -6.45 -36.76
N VAL A 146 -0.81 -6.05 -36.38
CA VAL A 146 -1.09 -5.53 -35.03
C VAL A 146 -0.98 -6.64 -33.97
N GLU A 147 -1.32 -7.87 -34.34
CA GLU A 147 -1.23 -9.06 -33.50
C GLU A 147 0.21 -9.32 -33.05
N ASP A 148 1.18 -9.07 -33.94
CA ASP A 148 2.61 -9.21 -33.65
C ASP A 148 2.98 -8.32 -32.45
N TYR A 149 2.57 -7.05 -32.44
CA TYR A 149 2.82 -6.14 -31.32
C TYR A 149 2.16 -6.60 -30.02
N THR A 150 0.99 -7.24 -30.08
CA THR A 150 0.28 -7.73 -28.89
C THR A 150 1.02 -8.91 -28.26
N GLU A 151 1.52 -9.84 -29.06
CA GLU A 151 2.33 -10.96 -28.56
C GLU A 151 3.66 -10.47 -27.93
N PHE A 152 4.33 -9.49 -28.55
CA PHE A 152 5.57 -8.96 -28.00
C PHE A 152 5.39 -8.22 -26.68
N THR A 153 4.34 -7.41 -26.59
CA THR A 153 4.02 -6.68 -25.36
C THR A 153 3.65 -7.64 -24.23
N GLN A 154 2.98 -8.76 -24.53
CA GLN A 154 2.66 -9.79 -23.54
C GLN A 154 3.92 -10.56 -23.10
N GLY A 155 4.74 -11.03 -24.04
CA GLY A 155 5.97 -11.77 -23.72
C GLY A 155 6.97 -10.96 -22.88
N GLY A 156 7.15 -9.67 -23.19
CA GLY A 156 8.02 -8.81 -22.39
C GLY A 156 7.48 -8.53 -20.98
N LYS A 157 6.15 -8.51 -20.79
CA LYS A 157 5.56 -8.42 -19.45
C LYS A 157 5.85 -9.67 -18.63
N GLU A 158 5.69 -10.85 -19.22
CA GLU A 158 5.96 -12.13 -18.57
C GLU A 158 7.44 -12.28 -18.17
N ASN A 159 8.36 -11.87 -19.05
CA ASN A 159 9.79 -11.83 -18.75
C ASN A 159 10.09 -10.90 -17.56
N ALA A 160 9.58 -9.67 -17.59
CA ALA A 160 9.78 -8.71 -16.50
C ALA A 160 9.24 -9.23 -15.15
N GLU A 161 8.11 -9.93 -15.16
CA GLU A 161 7.54 -10.53 -13.95
C GLU A 161 8.38 -11.70 -13.42
N LYS A 162 8.95 -12.51 -14.32
CA LYS A 162 9.86 -13.58 -13.95
C LYS A 162 11.16 -13.02 -13.36
N ASP A 163 11.78 -12.06 -14.03
CA ASP A 163 13.00 -11.40 -13.58
C ASP A 163 12.80 -10.72 -12.23
N ALA A 164 11.64 -10.07 -12.03
CA ALA A 164 11.30 -9.49 -10.75
C ALA A 164 11.21 -10.56 -9.64
N ARG A 165 10.56 -11.70 -9.88
CA ARG A 165 10.50 -12.80 -8.90
C ARG A 165 11.88 -13.34 -8.55
N GLU A 166 12.78 -13.43 -9.51
CA GLU A 166 14.15 -13.91 -9.31
C GLU A 166 15.05 -12.88 -8.61
N SER A 167 14.73 -11.58 -8.71
CA SER A 167 15.54 -10.49 -8.15
C SER A 167 15.36 -10.26 -6.64
N GLY A 168 14.38 -10.92 -6.00
CA GLY A 168 14.10 -10.76 -4.56
C GLY A 168 13.34 -9.48 -4.18
N VAL A 169 12.74 -8.78 -5.16
CA VAL A 169 12.00 -7.54 -4.89
C VAL A 169 10.65 -7.77 -4.20
N PHE A 170 10.11 -9.00 -4.20
CA PHE A 170 8.88 -9.32 -3.49
C PHE A 170 9.11 -9.36 -1.97
N GLU A 171 10.23 -9.91 -1.53
CA GLU A 171 10.66 -9.90 -0.13
C GLU A 171 10.98 -8.47 0.32
N GLN A 172 11.71 -7.71 -0.51
CA GLN A 172 11.97 -6.29 -0.24
C GLN A 172 10.68 -5.48 -0.14
N SER A 173 9.69 -5.76 -1.00
CA SER A 173 8.38 -5.14 -0.97
C SER A 173 7.68 -5.36 0.37
N LYS A 174 7.72 -6.59 0.90
CA LYS A 174 7.15 -6.90 2.22
C LYS A 174 7.84 -6.14 3.34
N GLU A 175 9.17 -6.03 3.32
CA GLU A 175 9.92 -5.25 4.32
C GLU A 175 9.63 -3.74 4.24
N VAL A 176 9.51 -3.19 3.04
CA VAL A 176 9.10 -1.78 2.83
C VAL A 176 7.69 -1.56 3.36
N ALA A 177 6.75 -2.49 3.12
CA ALA A 177 5.39 -2.40 3.66
C ALA A 177 5.37 -2.40 5.19
N LYS A 178 6.13 -3.30 5.84
CA LYS A 178 6.25 -3.34 7.31
C LYS A 178 6.72 -2.00 7.87
N LYS A 179 7.73 -1.39 7.23
CA LYS A 179 8.24 -0.08 7.64
C LYS A 179 7.19 1.02 7.51
N ILE A 180 6.52 1.11 6.36
CA ILE A 180 5.48 2.12 6.10
C ILE A 180 4.33 1.98 7.11
N ILE A 181 3.83 0.77 7.35
CA ILE A 181 2.75 0.51 8.30
C ILE A 181 3.18 0.86 9.72
N THR A 182 4.42 0.53 10.10
CA THR A 182 4.97 0.90 11.41
C THR A 182 5.01 2.42 11.60
N GLU A 183 5.51 3.16 10.60
CA GLU A 183 5.56 4.62 10.62
C GLU A 183 4.15 5.24 10.68
N MET A 184 3.21 4.69 9.91
CA MET A 184 1.81 5.10 9.91
C MET A 184 1.18 4.92 11.30
N LEU A 185 1.28 3.74 11.90
CA LEU A 185 0.71 3.47 13.22
C LEU A 185 1.36 4.31 14.32
N ASN A 186 2.67 4.56 14.23
CA ASN A 186 3.39 5.43 15.16
C ASN A 186 3.04 6.92 15.04
N THR A 187 2.24 7.33 14.06
CA THR A 187 1.64 8.67 14.03
C THR A 187 0.63 8.86 15.18
N THR A 188 0.03 7.76 15.65
CA THR A 188 -0.83 7.78 16.84
C THR A 188 0.03 7.75 18.10
N LYS A 189 0.05 8.84 18.87
CA LYS A 189 0.86 8.98 20.08
C LYS A 189 0.67 7.83 21.08
N GLU A 190 -0.57 7.40 21.29
CA GLU A 190 -0.89 6.29 22.20
C GLU A 190 -0.27 4.96 21.74
N ILE A 191 -0.28 4.69 20.43
CA ILE A 191 0.36 3.50 19.85
C ILE A 191 1.88 3.59 20.02
N LYS A 192 2.47 4.74 19.66
CA LYS A 192 3.91 4.97 19.72
C LYS A 192 4.49 4.82 21.13
N GLU A 193 3.78 5.29 22.15
CA GLU A 193 4.26 5.31 23.54
C GLU A 193 4.00 3.98 24.26
N ASN A 194 2.89 3.31 23.97
CA ASN A 194 2.41 2.22 24.81
C ASN A 194 2.34 0.86 24.12
N TYR A 195 2.41 0.76 22.79
CA TYR A 195 2.24 -0.49 22.06
C TYR A 195 3.50 -0.96 21.36
N LYS A 196 3.73 -2.27 21.39
CA LYS A 196 4.72 -2.94 20.54
C LYS A 196 4.07 -3.46 19.27
N ILE A 197 4.57 -3.06 18.10
CA ILE A 197 4.13 -3.58 16.80
C ILE A 197 4.96 -4.81 16.44
N VAL A 198 4.30 -5.90 16.07
CA VAL A 198 4.93 -7.18 15.69
C VAL A 198 4.31 -7.67 14.37
N PHE A 199 5.16 -8.05 13.43
CA PHE A 199 4.74 -8.69 12.18
C PHE A 199 4.92 -10.21 12.28
N GLU A 200 3.90 -10.95 11.87
CA GLU A 200 3.88 -12.41 11.77
C GLU A 200 3.90 -12.87 10.31
#